data_AF-A0A8T4E6X8-F1
#
_entry.id   AF-A0A8T4E6X8-F1
#
_cell.length_a   1.000
_cell.length_b   1.000
_cell.length_c   1.000
_cell.angle_alpha   90.00
_cell.angle_beta   90.00
_cell.angle_gamma   90.00
#
_symmetry.space_group_name_H-M   'P 1'
#
loop_
_entity.id
_entity.type
_entity.pdbx_description
1 polymer ?
#
loop_
_entity_poly.entity_id
_entity_poly.type
_entity_poly.pdbx_seq_one_letter_code
_entity_poly.pdbx_strand_id
1 'polypeptide(L)'
;MAGSMKSALLFVVAFFLCTIQLIISIVGFGDGIAAMASGVFAFVMIIGALFARSGSMMAVFRTVGSYGDVEIRQDTGQRIQGTPCFGVCFGIITILVAFMFAGQLEGSLGVIATSPAIIAGVVAILAGIVFFMEYRGPYSTQTF
;
A
#
# COMPACT_ATOMS: atom_id res chain seq x y z
N MET A 1 -3.54 15.46 11.66
CA MET A 1 -3.19 15.02 10.30
C MET A 1 -4.38 14.29 9.71
N ALA A 2 -5.04 14.85 8.70
CA ALA A 2 -6.10 14.13 7.99
C ALA A 2 -5.42 13.26 6.91
N GLY A 3 -5.50 11.94 7.06
CA GLY A 3 -5.14 11.02 5.98
C GLY A 3 -6.07 11.18 4.76
N SER A 4 -5.80 10.46 3.67
CA SER A 4 -6.66 10.47 2.49
C SER A 4 -7.64 9.30 2.55
N MET A 5 -8.93 9.60 2.72
CA MET A 5 -9.99 8.59 2.64
C MET A 5 -10.06 7.93 1.25
N LYS A 6 -9.81 8.69 0.18
CA LYS A 6 -9.85 8.16 -1.19
C LYS A 6 -8.73 7.18 -1.46
N SER A 7 -7.52 7.47 -0.99
CA SER A 7 -6.40 6.52 -1.03
C SER A 7 -6.71 5.28 -0.21
N ALA A 8 -7.24 5.44 1.00
CA ALA A 8 -7.64 4.31 1.84
C ALA A 8 -8.69 3.41 1.17
N LEU A 9 -9.68 3.99 0.48
CA LEU A 9 -10.68 3.24 -0.29
C LEU A 9 -10.03 2.45 -1.44
N LEU A 10 -9.08 3.04 -2.16
CA LEU A 10 -8.37 2.34 -3.24
C LEU A 10 -7.56 1.14 -2.71
N PHE A 11 -6.92 1.29 -1.55
CA PHE A 11 -6.27 0.15 -0.88
C PHE A 11 -7.26 -0.95 -0.47
N VAL A 12 -8.48 -0.59 -0.04
CA VAL A 12 -9.53 -1.56 0.26
C VAL A 12 -10.01 -2.27 -1.00
N VAL A 13 -10.15 -1.58 -2.13
CA VAL A 13 -10.47 -2.21 -3.42
C VAL A 13 -9.36 -3.18 -3.84
N ALA A 14 -8.09 -2.78 -3.72
CA ALA A 14 -6.96 -3.66 -3.99
C ALA A 14 -6.94 -4.89 -3.07
N PHE A 15 -7.30 -4.74 -1.79
CA PHE A 15 -7.47 -5.86 -0.85
C PHE A 15 -8.50 -6.88 -1.34
N PHE A 16 -9.68 -6.42 -1.77
CA PHE A 16 -10.72 -7.32 -2.27
C PHE A 16 -10.27 -8.05 -3.54
N LEU A 17 -9.59 -7.37 -4.46
CA LEU A 17 -9.06 -7.98 -5.68
C LEU A 17 -7.99 -9.06 -5.38
N CYS A 18 -7.08 -8.80 -4.43
CA CYS A 18 -6.13 -9.81 -3.96
C CYS A 18 -6.82 -10.99 -3.26
N THR A 19 -7.91 -10.74 -2.53
CA THR A 19 -8.70 -11.80 -1.88
C THR A 19 -9.41 -12.68 -2.91
N ILE A 20 -9.96 -12.08 -3.97
CA ILE A 20 -10.54 -12.81 -5.10
C ILE A 20 -9.46 -13.67 -5.78
N GLN A 21 -8.26 -13.12 -6.00
CA GLN A 21 -7.14 -13.90 -6.53
C GLN A 21 -6.80 -15.11 -5.65
N LEU A 22 -6.79 -14.94 -4.33
CA LEU A 22 -6.53 -16.02 -3.39
C LEU A 22 -7.57 -17.13 -3.55
N ILE A 23 -8.86 -16.78 -3.63
CA ILE A 23 -9.94 -17.76 -3.82
C ILE A 23 -9.78 -18.50 -5.15
N ILE A 24 -9.49 -17.78 -6.24
CA ILE A 24 -9.26 -18.39 -7.57
C ILE A 24 -8.06 -19.33 -7.54
N SER A 25 -6.99 -18.96 -6.84
CA SER A 25 -5.76 -19.76 -6.76
C SER A 25 -5.98 -21.05 -5.97
N ILE A 26 -6.72 -20.99 -4.85
CA ILE A 26 -7.04 -22.17 -4.02
C ILE A 26 -8.06 -23.08 -4.71
N VAL A 27 -9.19 -22.51 -5.17
CA VAL A 27 -10.34 -23.28 -5.63
C VAL A 27 -10.22 -23.66 -7.10
N GLY A 28 -9.68 -22.76 -7.94
CA GLY A 28 -9.60 -22.94 -9.39
C GLY A 28 -8.38 -23.75 -9.84
N PHE A 29 -7.24 -23.58 -9.18
CA PHE A 29 -5.96 -24.14 -9.64
C PHE A 29 -5.22 -25.00 -8.62
N GLY A 30 -5.67 -25.02 -7.35
CA GLY A 30 -5.00 -25.77 -6.28
C GLY A 30 -3.57 -25.30 -6.01
N ASP A 31 -3.22 -24.07 -6.41
CA ASP A 31 -1.87 -23.52 -6.26
C ASP A 31 -1.71 -22.83 -4.90
N GLY A 32 -1.10 -23.57 -3.97
CA GLY A 32 -0.83 -23.08 -2.62
C GLY A 32 0.17 -21.91 -2.57
N ILE A 33 1.06 -21.78 -3.54
CA ILE A 33 2.10 -20.74 -3.54
C ILE A 33 1.47 -19.42 -4.00
N ALA A 34 0.71 -19.44 -5.11
CA ALA A 34 -0.03 -18.26 -5.57
C ALA A 34 -1.07 -17.79 -4.55
N ALA A 35 -1.74 -18.74 -3.87
CA ALA A 35 -2.66 -18.45 -2.76
C ALA A 35 -1.95 -17.77 -1.57
N MET A 36 -0.77 -18.26 -1.19
CA MET A 36 0.01 -17.65 -0.10
C MET A 36 0.47 -16.23 -0.49
N ALA A 37 0.99 -16.04 -1.70
CA ALA A 37 1.45 -14.74 -2.17
C ALA A 37 0.31 -13.70 -2.22
N SER A 38 -0.85 -14.08 -2.78
CA SER A 38 -2.04 -13.22 -2.82
C SER A 38 -2.58 -12.90 -1.42
N GLY A 39 -2.48 -13.83 -0.47
CA GLY A 39 -2.82 -13.60 0.94
C GLY A 39 -1.90 -12.59 1.62
N VAL A 40 -0.59 -12.68 1.39
CA VAL A 40 0.38 -11.69 1.89
C VAL A 40 0.10 -10.32 1.27
N PHE A 41 -0.17 -10.24 -0.03
CA PHE A 41 -0.51 -8.97 -0.67
C PHE A 41 -1.81 -8.38 -0.14
N ALA A 42 -2.86 -9.19 0.08
CA ALA A 42 -4.08 -8.72 0.72
C ALA A 42 -3.78 -8.12 2.11
N PHE A 43 -3.00 -8.81 2.93
CA PHE A 43 -2.61 -8.31 4.25
C PHE A 43 -1.83 -6.99 4.18
N VAL A 44 -0.91 -6.84 3.23
CA VAL A 44 -0.20 -5.58 3.04
C VAL A 44 -1.12 -4.45 2.59
N MET A 45 -2.09 -4.73 1.71
CA MET A 45 -3.05 -3.72 1.24
C MET A 45 -3.95 -3.22 2.37
N ILE A 46 -4.35 -4.09 3.31
CA ILE A 46 -5.18 -3.65 4.45
C ILE A 46 -4.36 -2.80 5.43
N ILE A 47 -3.09 -3.13 5.65
CA ILE A 47 -2.15 -2.29 6.40
C ILE A 47 -1.99 -0.93 5.70
N GLY A 48 -1.79 -0.93 4.37
CA GLY A 48 -1.72 0.27 3.55
C GLY A 48 -2.95 1.17 3.70
N ALA A 49 -4.15 0.59 3.76
CA ALA A 49 -5.40 1.31 4.00
C ALA A 49 -5.42 1.99 5.39
N LEU A 50 -4.96 1.30 6.44
CA LEU A 50 -4.88 1.85 7.79
C LEU A 50 -3.88 3.01 7.87
N PHE A 51 -2.73 2.89 7.21
CA PHE A 51 -1.73 3.94 7.11
C PHE A 51 -2.22 5.15 6.28
N ALA A 52 -2.93 4.90 5.19
CA ALA A 52 -3.54 5.95 4.37
C ALA A 52 -4.61 6.73 5.15
N ARG A 53 -5.41 6.03 5.97
CA ARG A 53 -6.46 6.63 6.81
C ARG A 53 -5.88 7.40 8.00
N SER A 54 -4.89 6.84 8.69
CA SER A 54 -4.25 7.51 9.83
C SER A 54 -3.35 8.67 9.42
N GLY A 55 -2.93 8.71 8.15
CA GLY A 55 -2.07 9.76 7.62
C GLY A 55 -0.67 9.72 8.24
N SER A 56 -0.23 8.56 8.73
CA SER A 56 1.06 8.43 9.42
C SER A 56 2.21 8.56 8.41
N MET A 57 2.60 9.79 8.11
CA MET A 57 3.99 10.07 7.86
C MET A 57 4.63 10.28 9.23
N MET A 58 5.55 9.40 9.60
CA MET A 58 6.48 9.69 10.69
C MET A 58 7.43 10.77 10.15
N ALA A 59 7.16 12.02 10.51
CA ALA A 59 8.16 13.07 10.38
C ALA A 59 9.31 12.69 11.32
N VAL A 60 10.53 12.66 10.78
CA VAL A 60 11.71 12.38 11.59
C VAL A 60 12.05 13.66 12.33
N PHE A 61 11.82 13.66 13.63
CA PHE A 61 12.17 14.77 14.50
C PHE A 61 13.58 14.60 15.02
N ARG A 62 14.37 15.66 14.96
CA ARG A 62 15.66 15.75 15.65
C ARG A 62 15.50 16.61 16.88
N THR A 63 15.90 16.10 18.03
CA THR A 63 15.97 16.90 19.25
C THR A 63 17.08 17.95 19.10
N VAL A 64 16.72 19.23 19.19
CA VAL A 64 17.65 20.38 19.04
C VAL A 64 17.97 21.06 20.36
N GLY A 65 17.22 20.76 21.41
CA GLY A 65 17.48 21.24 22.76
C GLY A 65 16.38 20.82 23.71
N SER A 66 16.50 21.19 24.98
CA SER A 66 15.43 21.08 25.96
C SER A 66 15.35 22.36 26.80
N TYR A 67 14.13 22.71 27.21
CA TYR A 67 13.88 23.73 28.22
C TYR A 67 13.12 23.05 29.36
N GLY A 68 13.83 22.76 30.46
CA GLY A 68 13.29 21.93 31.54
C GLY A 68 12.97 20.52 31.05
N ASP A 69 11.76 20.03 31.35
CA ASP A 69 11.28 18.70 30.94
C ASP A 69 10.70 18.66 29.51
N VAL A 70 10.73 19.78 28.78
CA VAL A 70 10.19 19.86 27.42
C VAL A 70 11.31 19.74 26.40
N GLU A 71 11.29 18.67 25.61
CA GLU A 71 12.18 18.50 24.46
C GLU A 71 11.74 19.39 23.28
N ILE A 72 12.67 20.23 22.81
CA ILE A 72 12.49 21.00 21.58
C ILE A 72 12.92 20.10 20.42
N ARG A 73 11.95 19.76 19.58
CA ARG A 73 12.13 18.88 18.41
C ARG A 73 12.02 19.70 17.12
N GLN A 74 13.06 19.67 16.30
CA GLN A 74 13.09 20.27 14.96
C GLN A 74 12.75 19.21 13.92
N ASP A 75 11.87 19.54 12.98
CA ASP A 75 11.62 18.71 11.80
C ASP A 75 12.90 18.65 10.95
N THR A 76 13.40 17.45 10.69
CA THR A 76 14.60 17.24 9.85
C THR A 76 14.30 17.43 8.36
N GLY A 77 13.03 17.55 7.97
CA GLY A 77 12.58 17.51 6.59
C GLY A 77 12.54 16.09 6.01
N GLN A 78 13.08 15.08 6.70
CA GLN A 78 12.94 13.68 6.32
C GLN A 78 11.55 13.15 6.70
N ARG A 79 10.89 12.56 5.70
CA ARG A 79 9.58 11.92 5.87
C ARG A 79 9.74 10.43 5.63
N ILE A 80 9.44 9.61 6.63
CA ILE A 80 9.24 8.17 6.39
C ILE A 80 7.81 8.02 5.87
N GLN A 81 7.68 7.97 4.54
CA GLN A 81 6.39 7.85 3.87
C GLN A 81 6.04 6.37 3.73
N GLY A 82 5.37 5.79 4.74
CA GLY A 82 4.90 4.40 4.67
C GLY A 82 3.90 4.19 3.54
N THR A 83 2.90 5.08 3.42
CA THR A 83 1.77 4.91 2.49
C THR A 83 2.13 4.86 1.00
N PRO A 84 2.99 5.73 0.44
CA PRO A 84 3.43 5.61 -0.95
C PRO A 84 4.34 4.39 -1.18
N CYS A 85 5.07 3.90 -0.16
CA CYS A 85 5.81 2.65 -0.30
C CYS A 85 4.84 1.44 -0.39
N PHE A 86 3.76 1.44 0.40
CA PHE A 86 2.68 0.46 0.32
C PHE A 86 1.86 0.56 -0.97
N GLY A 87 1.79 1.73 -1.59
CA GLY A 87 1.09 1.91 -2.88
C GLY A 87 1.96 1.55 -4.08
N VAL A 88 3.04 2.31 -4.30
CA VAL A 88 3.85 2.23 -5.52
C VAL A 88 4.77 1.01 -5.51
N CYS A 89 5.57 0.83 -4.46
CA CYS A 89 6.55 -0.27 -4.43
C CYS A 89 5.84 -1.63 -4.35
N PHE A 90 4.88 -1.76 -3.43
CA PHE A 90 4.12 -2.99 -3.31
C PHE A 90 3.21 -3.24 -4.51
N GLY A 91 2.60 -2.21 -5.11
CA GLY A 91 1.81 -2.38 -6.34
C GLY A 91 2.64 -2.90 -7.50
N ILE A 92 3.88 -2.41 -7.69
CA ILE A 92 4.82 -2.94 -8.70
C ILE A 92 5.16 -4.40 -8.40
N ILE A 93 5.47 -4.74 -7.15
CA ILE A 93 5.78 -6.11 -6.74
C ILE A 93 4.58 -7.04 -7.00
N THR A 94 3.36 -6.62 -6.67
CA THR A 94 2.15 -7.40 -6.92
C THR A 94 1.97 -7.69 -8.41
N ILE A 95 2.23 -6.71 -9.29
CA ILE A 95 2.17 -6.90 -10.74
C ILE A 95 3.25 -7.89 -11.21
N LEU A 96 4.50 -7.70 -10.78
CA LEU A 96 5.62 -8.57 -11.17
C LEU A 96 5.37 -10.03 -10.76
N VAL A 97 4.94 -10.23 -9.51
CA VAL A 97 4.67 -11.57 -8.98
C VAL A 97 3.47 -12.19 -9.69
N ALA A 98 2.42 -11.42 -10.02
CA ALA A 98 1.31 -11.92 -10.82
C ALA A 98 1.75 -12.40 -12.21
N PHE A 99 2.63 -11.66 -12.90
CA PHE A 99 3.19 -12.09 -14.18
C PHE A 99 4.08 -13.32 -14.07
N MET A 100 4.85 -13.46 -12.99
CA MET A 100 5.66 -14.66 -12.75
C MET A 100 4.79 -15.91 -12.60
N PHE A 101 3.68 -15.83 -11.85
CA PHE A 101 2.74 -16.94 -11.72
C PHE A 101 1.93 -17.19 -12.99
N ALA A 102 1.59 -16.14 -13.74
CA ALA A 102 0.96 -16.28 -15.05
C ALA A 102 1.82 -17.11 -16.02
N GLY A 103 3.15 -17.03 -15.90
CA GLY A 103 4.08 -17.85 -16.69
C GLY A 103 4.20 -19.30 -16.22
N GLN A 104 3.78 -19.62 -14.99
CA GLN A 104 3.76 -20.99 -14.45
C GLN A 104 2.46 -21.73 -14.78
N LEU A 105 1.37 -21.00 -14.98
CA LEU A 105 0.09 -21.53 -15.46
C LEU A 105 0.10 -21.52 -17.00
N GLU A 106 0.38 -22.66 -17.63
CA GLU A 106 0.50 -22.78 -19.09
C GLU A 106 -0.71 -22.18 -19.86
N GLY A 107 -0.42 -21.33 -20.85
CA GLY A 107 -1.38 -20.80 -21.81
C GLY A 107 -2.04 -19.47 -21.45
N SER A 108 -2.99 -19.03 -22.29
CA SER A 108 -3.73 -17.77 -22.10
C SER A 108 -4.60 -17.74 -20.83
N LEU A 109 -4.84 -18.90 -20.22
CA LEU A 109 -5.56 -19.04 -18.96
C LEU A 109 -4.77 -18.48 -17.77
N GLY A 110 -3.43 -18.55 -17.79
CA GLY A 110 -2.60 -18.04 -16.69
C GLY A 110 -2.71 -16.52 -16.51
N VAL A 111 -2.77 -15.76 -17.61
CA VAL A 111 -2.93 -14.29 -17.58
C VAL A 111 -4.34 -13.89 -17.14
N ILE A 112 -5.37 -14.62 -17.59
CA ILE A 112 -6.75 -14.34 -17.19
C ILE A 112 -6.95 -14.68 -15.70
N ALA A 113 -6.41 -15.80 -15.24
CA ALA A 113 -6.48 -16.24 -13.85
C ALA A 113 -5.74 -15.32 -12.88
N THR A 114 -4.69 -14.62 -13.33
CA THR A 114 -3.91 -13.67 -12.52
C THR A 114 -4.31 -12.20 -12.73
N SER A 115 -5.25 -11.94 -13.64
CA SER A 115 -5.73 -10.58 -13.94
C SER A 115 -6.26 -9.81 -12.71
N PRO A 116 -6.95 -10.43 -11.71
CA PRO A 116 -7.34 -9.73 -10.50
C PRO A 116 -6.15 -9.15 -9.72
N ALA A 117 -5.03 -9.87 -9.64
CA ALA A 117 -3.82 -9.39 -8.96
C ALA A 117 -3.13 -8.26 -9.73
N ILE A 118 -3.11 -8.33 -11.06
CA ILE A 118 -2.55 -7.25 -11.90
C ILE A 118 -3.36 -5.97 -11.70
N ILE A 119 -4.70 -6.07 -11.75
CA ILE A 119 -5.59 -4.93 -11.51
C ILE A 119 -5.40 -4.40 -10.09
N ALA A 120 -5.29 -5.28 -9.09
CA ALA A 120 -5.02 -4.88 -7.71
C ALA A 120 -3.73 -4.06 -7.58
N GLY A 121 -2.66 -4.47 -8.25
CA GLY A 121 -1.39 -3.74 -8.26
C GLY A 121 -1.50 -2.36 -8.91
N VAL A 122 -2.24 -2.23 -10.02
CA VAL A 122 -2.49 -0.91 -10.65
C VAL A 122 -3.31 -0.01 -9.73
N VAL A 123 -4.35 -0.55 -9.08
CA VAL A 123 -5.17 0.19 -8.11
C VAL A 123 -4.35 0.62 -6.89
N ALA A 124 -3.41 -0.20 -6.42
CA ALA A 124 -2.50 0.14 -5.33
C ALA A 124 -1.52 1.27 -5.72
N ILE A 125 -1.00 1.26 -6.95
CA ILE A 125 -0.17 2.36 -7.48
C ILE A 125 -0.99 3.66 -7.51
N LEU A 126 -2.23 3.61 -8.03
CA LEU A 126 -3.13 4.76 -8.02
C LEU A 126 -3.43 5.23 -6.60
N ALA A 127 -3.62 4.33 -5.63
CA ALA A 127 -3.80 4.68 -4.23
C ALA A 127 -2.59 5.46 -3.67
N GLY A 128 -1.37 5.06 -4.05
CA GLY A 128 -0.13 5.77 -3.70
C GLY A 128 -0.04 7.16 -4.31
N ILE A 129 -0.37 7.30 -5.60
CA ILE A 129 -0.37 8.59 -6.32
C ILE A 129 -1.42 9.54 -5.73
N VAL A 130 -2.65 9.06 -5.51
CA VAL A 130 -3.74 9.84 -4.91
C VAL A 130 -3.36 10.29 -3.50
N PHE A 131 -2.71 9.42 -2.71
CA PHE A 131 -2.19 9.82 -1.40
C PHE A 131 -1.17 10.96 -1.54
N PHE A 132 -0.24 10.87 -2.49
CA PHE A 132 0.76 11.92 -2.72
C PHE A 132 0.12 13.26 -3.12
N MET A 133 -0.92 13.23 -3.96
CA MET A 133 -1.64 14.43 -4.39
C MET A 133 -2.51 15.07 -3.29
N GLU A 134 -3.17 14.25 -2.47
CA GLU A 134 -4.11 14.75 -1.46
C GLU A 134 -3.47 15.04 -0.11
N TYR A 135 -2.30 14.47 0.16
CA TYR A 135 -1.63 14.63 1.42
C TYR A 135 -1.09 16.06 1.58
N ARG A 136 -1.74 16.84 2.45
CA ARG A 136 -1.36 18.24 2.73
C ARG A 136 -0.28 18.42 3.81
N GLY A 137 0.32 17.34 4.30
CA GLY A 137 1.33 17.42 5.35
C GLY A 137 0.79 17.82 6.74
N PRO A 138 1.50 17.50 7.82
CA PRO A 138 1.18 17.96 9.18
C PRO A 138 1.18 19.46 9.40
N TYR A 139 1.70 20.27 8.47
CA TYR A 139 2.04 21.67 8.73
C TYR A 139 1.33 22.70 7.84
N SER A 140 0.31 22.32 7.04
CA SER A 140 -0.48 23.33 6.31
C SER A 140 -1.31 24.22 7.25
N THR A 141 -1.46 23.85 8.53
CA THR A 141 -2.21 24.60 9.54
C THR A 141 -1.65 24.40 10.96
N GLN A 142 -0.32 24.41 11.16
CA GLN A 142 0.19 24.83 12.47
C GLN A 142 0.18 26.36 12.47
N THR A 143 -1.01 26.93 12.70
CA THR A 143 -1.14 28.31 13.14
C THR A 143 -0.36 28.44 14.44
N PHE A 144 0.71 29.22 14.38
CA PHE A 144 1.40 29.78 15.54
C PHE A 144 0.40 30.42 16.50
#